data_AF-A0AAP0NRU6-F1
#
_entry.id   AF-A0AAP0NRU6-F1
#
_cell.length_a   1.000
_cell.length_b   1.000
_cell.length_c   1.000
_cell.angle_alpha   90.00
_cell.angle_beta   90.00
_cell.angle_gamma   90.00
#
_symmetry.space_group_name_H-M   'P 1'
#
loop_
_entity.id
_entity.type
_entity.pdbx_description
1 polymer ?
#
loop_
_entity_poly.entity_id
_entity_poly.type
_entity_poly.pdbx_seq_one_letter_code
_entity_poly.pdbx_strand_id
1 'polypeptide(L)'
;MAPPTSSPSLALPITNLVFRILTFIFLIASAIIVGINSMKAIVDNEIIITANIKIINAHKYGVATCVLGMAYALFQLPFSIYHVSTRKPMVVSDGLLLFTMFGDQVISYLLATGAAAIYGVSVDPKKFIDGLDNLLEQYGSGDISTLRSKYDHFANMAILGASVLLLGFLCAITCTILSVFSIIAKKKIVTTEPPRVLERNNIE
;
A
#
# COMPACT_ATOMS: atom_id res chain seq x y z
N MET A 1 46.94 2.60 14.76
CA MET A 1 45.92 2.93 13.75
C MET A 1 44.55 2.85 14.40
N ALA A 2 43.84 3.98 14.53
CA ALA A 2 42.44 3.96 14.95
C ALA A 2 41.57 3.46 13.77
N PRO A 3 40.57 2.60 14.00
CA PRO A 3 39.66 2.16 12.95
C PRO A 3 38.83 3.35 12.45
N PRO A 4 38.45 3.38 11.15
CA PRO A 4 37.61 4.45 10.62
C PRO A 4 36.27 4.45 11.35
N THR A 5 36.00 5.53 12.07
CA THR A 5 34.70 5.83 12.65
C THR A 5 33.72 6.12 11.51
N SER A 6 33.08 5.07 11.01
CA SER A 6 31.93 5.22 10.12
C SER A 6 30.85 6.00 10.88
N SER A 7 30.58 7.21 10.40
CA SER A 7 29.48 8.03 10.89
C SER A 7 28.16 7.25 10.77
N PRO A 8 27.23 7.35 11.75
CA PRO A 8 25.94 6.70 11.63
C PRO A 8 25.21 7.33 10.43
N SER A 9 25.07 6.56 9.35
CA SER A 9 24.53 7.10 8.10
C SER A 9 23.03 7.35 8.24
N LEU A 10 22.63 8.62 8.18
CA LEU A 10 21.23 9.06 8.12
C LEU A 10 20.51 8.65 6.83
N ALA A 11 21.23 8.03 5.88
CA ALA A 11 20.71 7.62 4.59
C ALA A 11 19.54 6.64 4.69
N LEU A 12 19.59 5.66 5.61
CA LEU A 12 18.54 4.64 5.76
C LEU A 12 17.21 5.24 6.27
N PRO A 13 17.18 6.03 7.37
CA PRO A 13 15.96 6.70 7.82
C PRO A 13 15.36 7.67 6.80
N ILE A 14 16.20 8.45 6.10
CA ILE A 14 15.74 9.41 5.09
C ILE A 14 15.15 8.67 3.89
N THR A 15 15.81 7.61 3.42
CA THR A 15 15.30 6.79 2.30
C THR A 15 13.96 6.16 2.67
N ASN A 16 13.84 5.59 3.86
CA ASN A 16 12.57 5.02 4.33
C ASN A 16 11.45 6.07 4.40
N LEU A 17 11.76 7.29 4.84
CA LEU A 17 10.80 8.40 4.85
C LEU A 17 10.30 8.73 3.43
N VAL A 18 11.21 8.80 2.45
CA VAL A 18 10.87 9.10 1.04
C VAL A 18 9.94 8.03 0.47
N PHE A 19 10.24 6.75 0.69
CA PHE A 19 9.37 5.66 0.23
C PHE A 19 7.98 5.70 0.92
N ARG A 20 7.90 6.09 2.20
CA ARG A 20 6.60 6.27 2.89
C ARG A 20 5.77 7.40 2.28
N ILE A 21 6.38 8.54 1.99
CA ILE A 21 5.71 9.65 1.31
C ILE A 21 5.24 9.22 -0.08
N LEU A 22 6.09 8.50 -0.83
CA LEU A 22 5.75 8.01 -2.15
C LEU A 22 4.58 7.01 -2.11
N THR A 23 4.58 6.08 -1.16
CA THR A 23 3.46 5.15 -0.92
C THR A 23 2.17 5.91 -0.65
N PHE A 24 2.23 6.96 0.18
CA PHE A 24 1.06 7.78 0.49
C PHE A 24 0.50 8.50 -0.75
N ILE A 25 1.36 9.04 -1.60
CA ILE A 25 0.96 9.69 -2.86
C ILE A 25 0.28 8.68 -3.79
N PHE A 26 0.83 7.49 -3.94
CA PHE A 26 0.20 6.43 -4.76
C PHE A 26 -1.14 5.96 -4.20
N LEU A 27 -1.27 5.87 -2.86
CA LEU A 27 -2.55 5.57 -2.21
C LEU A 27 -3.61 6.63 -2.49
N ILE A 28 -3.26 7.91 -2.41
CA ILE A 28 -4.18 9.01 -2.75
C ILE A 28 -4.58 8.95 -4.23
N ALA A 29 -3.61 8.80 -5.13
CA ALA A 29 -3.89 8.73 -6.56
C ALA A 29 -4.81 7.55 -6.90
N SER A 30 -4.53 6.36 -6.34
CA SER A 30 -5.39 5.19 -6.50
C SER A 30 -6.79 5.42 -5.93
N ALA A 31 -6.91 5.98 -4.73
CA ALA A 31 -8.20 6.27 -4.11
C ALA A 31 -9.03 7.26 -4.93
N ILE A 32 -8.41 8.28 -5.52
CA ILE A 32 -9.08 9.24 -6.41
C ILE A 32 -9.60 8.53 -7.66
N ILE A 33 -8.76 7.73 -8.33
CA ILE A 33 -9.14 7.02 -9.56
C ILE A 33 -10.30 6.06 -9.30
N VAL A 34 -10.19 5.22 -8.25
CA VAL A 34 -11.21 4.24 -7.88
C VAL A 34 -12.49 4.93 -7.37
N GLY A 35 -12.35 6.02 -6.61
CA GLY A 35 -13.46 6.78 -6.03
C GLY A 35 -14.30 7.52 -7.08
N ILE A 36 -13.66 8.24 -8.01
CA ILE A 36 -14.35 8.93 -9.11
C ILE A 36 -15.14 7.93 -9.98
N ASN A 37 -14.53 6.78 -10.24
CA ASN A 37 -15.14 5.72 -11.04
C ASN A 37 -16.36 5.08 -10.34
N SER A 38 -16.30 4.94 -9.02
CA SER A 38 -17.41 4.43 -8.20
C SER A 38 -18.62 5.36 -8.25
N MET A 39 -18.41 6.67 -8.18
CA MET A 39 -19.48 7.67 -8.27
C MET A 39 -20.18 7.64 -9.63
N LYS A 40 -19.43 7.47 -10.72
CA LYS A 40 -20.00 7.33 -12.07
C LYS A 40 -20.84 6.05 -12.20
N ALA A 41 -20.35 4.93 -11.68
CA ALA A 41 -21.08 3.66 -11.72
C ALA A 41 -22.40 3.69 -10.92
N ILE A 42 -22.46 4.43 -9.80
CA ILE A 42 -23.68 4.59 -8.98
C ILE A 42 -24.70 5.49 -9.68
N VAL A 43 -24.26 6.56 -10.36
CA VAL A 43 -25.14 7.51 -11.03
C VAL A 43 -25.75 6.94 -12.31
N ASP A 44 -25.06 6.04 -13.02
CA ASP A 44 -25.51 5.45 -14.29
C ASP A 44 -26.46 4.23 -14.14
N ASN A 45 -26.77 3.83 -12.91
CA ASN A 45 -27.73 2.83 -12.38
C ASN A 45 -28.47 1.79 -13.28
N GLU A 46 -27.95 1.37 -14.44
CA GLU A 46 -28.60 0.40 -15.33
C GLU A 46 -27.72 -0.80 -15.75
N ILE A 47 -26.44 -0.86 -15.36
CA ILE A 47 -25.53 -1.92 -15.89
C ILE A 47 -25.67 -3.26 -15.13
N ILE A 48 -26.37 -3.28 -13.99
CA ILE A 48 -26.32 -4.42 -13.06
C ILE A 48 -27.73 -4.80 -12.57
N ILE A 49 -28.59 -5.24 -13.48
CA ILE A 49 -29.63 -6.20 -13.10
C ILE A 49 -28.94 -7.57 -13.14
N THR A 50 -28.44 -8.04 -12.00
CA THR A 50 -27.94 -9.42 -11.75
C THR A 50 -26.42 -9.67 -11.83
N ALA A 51 -25.53 -8.68 -11.77
CA ALA A 51 -24.12 -8.95 -11.47
C ALA A 51 -23.96 -9.17 -9.94
N ASN A 52 -24.22 -10.41 -9.54
CA ASN A 52 -23.76 -11.15 -8.37
C ASN A 52 -23.28 -10.30 -7.16
N ILE A 53 -23.89 -10.51 -5.98
CA ILE A 53 -23.49 -9.93 -4.68
C ILE A 53 -21.97 -9.94 -4.44
N LYS A 54 -21.27 -10.93 -5.01
CA LYS A 54 -19.81 -11.05 -5.00
C LYS A 54 -19.07 -9.86 -5.61
N ILE A 55 -19.51 -9.32 -6.75
CA ILE A 55 -18.85 -8.20 -7.45
C ILE A 55 -19.01 -6.92 -6.63
N ILE A 56 -20.21 -6.68 -6.10
CA ILE A 56 -20.49 -5.54 -5.21
C ILE A 56 -19.65 -5.63 -3.94
N ASN A 57 -19.53 -6.82 -3.34
CA ASN A 57 -18.73 -7.03 -2.13
C ASN A 57 -17.23 -6.91 -2.39
N ALA A 58 -16.72 -7.42 -3.53
CA ALA A 58 -15.32 -7.28 -3.91
C ALA A 58 -14.94 -5.82 -4.17
N HIS A 59 -15.84 -5.04 -4.78
CA HIS A 59 -15.64 -3.60 -4.98
C HIS A 59 -15.59 -2.85 -3.65
N LYS A 60 -16.55 -3.11 -2.75
CA LYS A 60 -16.56 -2.53 -1.39
C LYS A 60 -15.31 -2.88 -0.61
N TYR A 61 -14.84 -4.13 -0.73
CA TYR A 61 -13.59 -4.57 -0.13
C TYR A 61 -12.39 -3.78 -0.68
N GLY A 62 -12.25 -3.68 -2.00
CA GLY A 62 -11.19 -2.89 -2.65
C GLY A 62 -11.16 -1.44 -2.17
N VAL A 63 -12.31 -0.77 -2.12
CA VAL A 63 -12.41 0.60 -1.58
C VAL A 63 -12.04 0.66 -0.10
N ALA A 64 -12.49 -0.30 0.71
CA ALA A 64 -12.15 -0.36 2.14
C ALA A 64 -10.64 -0.54 2.37
N THR A 65 -9.97 -1.36 1.55
CA THR A 65 -8.50 -1.52 1.64
C THR A 65 -7.76 -0.22 1.33
N CYS A 66 -8.21 0.58 0.36
CA CYS A 66 -7.63 1.89 0.08
C CYS A 66 -7.81 2.85 1.27
N VAL A 67 -8.99 2.87 1.89
CA VAL A 67 -9.27 3.73 3.06
C VAL A 67 -8.40 3.33 4.26
N LEU A 68 -8.31 2.03 4.55
CA LEU A 68 -7.45 1.52 5.64
C LEU A 68 -5.97 1.81 5.38
N GLY A 69 -5.51 1.64 4.14
CA GLY A 69 -4.15 2.00 3.73
C GLY A 69 -3.84 3.49 3.92
N MET A 70 -4.77 4.37 3.52
CA MET A 70 -4.63 5.82 3.74
C MET A 70 -4.64 6.19 5.22
N ALA A 71 -5.53 5.61 6.03
CA ALA A 71 -5.59 5.85 7.47
C ALA A 71 -4.28 5.45 8.16
N TYR A 72 -3.72 4.30 7.78
CA TYR A 72 -2.43 3.85 8.30
C TYR A 72 -1.28 4.78 7.87
N ALA A 73 -1.23 5.19 6.60
CA ALA A 73 -0.21 6.10 6.11
C ALA A 73 -0.27 7.48 6.81
N LEU A 74 -1.48 8.01 7.05
CA LEU A 74 -1.70 9.23 7.85
C LEU A 74 -1.23 9.07 9.30
N PHE A 75 -1.48 7.91 9.91
CA PHE A 75 -1.00 7.61 11.25
C PHE A 75 0.54 7.56 11.29
N GLN A 76 1.17 6.98 10.27
CA GLN A 76 2.62 6.72 10.25
C GLN A 76 3.48 7.94 9.88
N LEU A 77 3.00 8.83 9.02
CA LEU A 77 3.69 10.05 8.58
C LEU A 77 4.20 10.95 9.74
N PRO A 78 3.38 11.35 10.73
CA PRO A 78 3.82 12.23 11.80
C PRO A 78 4.90 11.59 12.69
N PHE A 79 4.83 10.27 12.95
CA PHE A 79 5.89 9.57 13.68
C PHE A 79 7.21 9.57 12.91
N SER A 80 7.14 9.38 11.58
CA SER A 80 8.32 9.37 10.73
C SER A 80 8.96 10.76 10.61
N ILE A 81 8.15 11.83 10.54
CA ILE A 81 8.62 13.22 10.52
C ILE A 81 9.23 13.60 11.87
N TYR A 82 8.55 13.28 12.98
CA TYR A 82 9.04 13.53 14.32
C TYR A 82 10.41 12.88 14.56
N HIS A 83 10.62 11.67 14.05
CA HIS A 83 11.90 10.98 14.14
C HIS A 83 13.04 11.72 13.42
N VAL A 84 12.80 12.20 12.21
CA VAL A 84 13.81 12.92 11.41
C VAL A 84 14.09 14.32 11.98
N SER A 85 13.05 15.03 12.44
CA SER A 85 13.18 16.38 13.00
C SER A 85 13.91 16.40 14.34
N THR A 86 13.74 15.38 15.19
CA THR A 86 14.31 15.39 16.54
C THR A 86 15.83 15.19 16.52
N ARG A 87 16.44 14.71 15.42
CA ARG A 87 17.89 14.44 15.20
C ARG A 87 18.60 13.62 16.29
N LYS A 88 17.90 13.24 17.35
CA LYS A 88 18.39 12.31 18.35
C LYS A 88 18.30 10.93 17.72
N PRO A 89 19.40 10.17 17.63
CA PRO A 89 19.33 8.73 17.49
C PRO A 89 18.79 8.18 18.81
N MET A 90 17.55 8.53 19.16
CA MET A 90 16.79 7.72 20.08
C MET A 90 16.64 6.42 19.31
N VAL A 91 17.46 5.45 19.70
CA VAL A 91 17.05 4.09 19.99
C VAL A 91 15.53 4.05 19.94
N VAL A 92 14.97 3.87 18.74
CA VAL A 92 13.58 3.51 18.61
C VAL A 92 13.50 2.29 19.50
N SER A 93 12.69 2.36 20.57
CA SER A 93 12.41 1.19 21.40
C SER A 93 12.21 0.04 20.43
N ASP A 94 12.95 -1.07 20.59
CA ASP A 94 12.95 -2.14 19.60
C ASP A 94 11.50 -2.57 19.27
N GLY A 95 10.57 -2.40 20.21
CA GLY A 95 9.13 -2.56 20.02
C GLY A 95 8.46 -1.60 19.02
N LEU A 96 8.77 -0.31 18.98
CA LEU A 96 8.16 0.63 18.03
C LEU A 96 8.66 0.36 16.60
N LEU A 97 9.92 -0.03 16.44
CA LEU A 97 10.47 -0.39 15.15
C LEU A 97 9.82 -1.69 14.64
N LEU A 98 9.72 -2.71 15.50
CA LEU A 98 8.99 -3.94 15.20
C LEU A 98 7.51 -3.67 14.86
N PHE A 99 6.84 -2.82 15.64
CA PHE A 99 5.45 -2.44 15.38
C PHE A 99 5.28 -1.80 14.00
N THR A 100 6.15 -0.87 13.63
CA THR A 100 6.09 -0.25 12.30
C THR A 100 6.39 -1.23 11.17
N MET A 101 7.26 -2.22 11.40
CA MET A 101 7.55 -3.25 10.39
C MET A 101 6.39 -4.23 10.20
N PHE A 102 5.81 -4.72 11.30
CA PHE A 102 4.63 -5.58 11.23
C PHE A 102 3.41 -4.84 10.66
N GLY A 103 3.23 -3.57 11.03
CA GLY A 103 2.20 -2.70 10.46
C GLY A 103 2.38 -2.53 8.94
N ASP A 104 3.59 -2.20 8.50
CA ASP A 104 3.92 -2.03 7.07
C ASP A 104 3.68 -3.33 6.30
N GLN A 105 4.03 -4.47 6.88
CA GLN A 105 3.81 -5.79 6.29
C GLN A 105 2.31 -6.13 6.17
N VAL A 106 1.52 -5.98 7.23
CA VAL A 106 0.08 -6.28 7.22
C VAL A 106 -0.65 -5.39 6.21
N ILE A 107 -0.34 -4.10 6.22
CA ILE A 107 -0.95 -3.13 5.31
C ILE A 107 -0.53 -3.40 3.86
N SER A 108 0.73 -3.80 3.61
CA SER A 108 1.16 -4.19 2.27
C SER A 108 0.34 -5.36 1.72
N TYR A 109 0.10 -6.41 2.50
CA TYR A 109 -0.73 -7.54 2.06
C TYR A 109 -2.20 -7.13 1.88
N LEU A 110 -2.71 -6.24 2.73
CA LEU A 110 -4.05 -5.68 2.58
C LEU A 110 -4.17 -4.89 1.26
N LEU A 111 -3.20 -4.04 0.92
CA LEU A 111 -3.15 -3.33 -0.36
C LEU A 111 -3.07 -4.29 -1.56
N ALA A 112 -2.24 -5.34 -1.46
CA ALA A 112 -2.09 -6.33 -2.54
C ALA A 112 -3.40 -7.07 -2.82
N THR A 113 -4.09 -7.53 -1.76
CA THR A 113 -5.40 -8.20 -1.90
C THR A 113 -6.48 -7.21 -2.38
N GLY A 114 -6.43 -5.96 -1.94
CA GLY A 114 -7.28 -4.87 -2.42
C GLY A 114 -7.12 -4.59 -3.91
N ALA A 115 -5.88 -4.47 -4.38
CA ALA A 115 -5.55 -4.29 -5.78
C ALA A 115 -6.05 -5.46 -6.63
N ALA A 116 -5.83 -6.70 -6.16
CA ALA A 116 -6.34 -7.90 -6.81
C ALA A 116 -7.88 -7.93 -6.88
N ALA A 117 -8.58 -7.49 -5.82
CA ALA A 117 -10.04 -7.40 -5.81
C ALA A 117 -10.57 -6.38 -6.82
N ILE A 118 -9.99 -5.18 -6.87
CA ILE A 118 -10.37 -4.12 -7.84
C ILE A 118 -10.12 -4.60 -9.28
N TYR A 119 -8.99 -5.27 -9.50
CA TYR A 119 -8.68 -5.86 -10.80
C TYR A 119 -9.67 -6.97 -11.18
N GLY A 120 -10.02 -7.87 -10.26
CA GLY A 120 -11.00 -8.95 -10.50
C GLY A 120 -12.40 -8.40 -10.85
N VAL A 121 -12.85 -7.36 -10.15
CA VAL A 121 -14.10 -6.65 -10.45
C VAL A 121 -14.08 -6.05 -11.86
N SER A 122 -12.91 -5.74 -12.42
CA SER A 122 -12.81 -5.14 -13.75
C SER A 122 -12.82 -6.17 -14.87
N VAL A 123 -12.21 -7.34 -14.66
CA VAL A 123 -12.01 -8.36 -15.71
C VAL A 123 -13.17 -9.35 -15.81
N ASP A 124 -13.73 -9.80 -14.69
CA ASP A 124 -14.72 -10.88 -14.70
C ASP A 124 -16.05 -10.47 -15.36
N PRO A 125 -16.64 -9.30 -15.04
CA PRO A 125 -17.88 -8.87 -15.69
C PRO A 125 -17.69 -8.49 -17.16
N LYS A 126 -16.47 -8.07 -17.57
CA LYS A 126 -16.17 -7.77 -18.98
C LYS A 126 -16.45 -8.97 -19.89
N LYS A 127 -15.92 -10.13 -19.51
CA LYS A 127 -16.06 -11.38 -20.26
C LYS A 127 -17.52 -11.83 -20.35
N PHE A 128 -18.29 -11.58 -19.28
CA PHE A 128 -19.71 -11.90 -19.25
C PHE A 128 -20.50 -10.99 -20.20
N ILE A 129 -20.25 -9.67 -20.18
CA ILE A 129 -20.91 -8.70 -21.07
C ILE A 129 -20.55 -8.98 -22.53
N ASP A 130 -19.27 -9.20 -22.84
CA ASP A 130 -18.83 -9.56 -24.20
C ASP A 130 -19.48 -10.88 -24.67
N GLY A 131 -19.61 -11.89 -23.78
CA GLY A 131 -20.29 -13.14 -24.10
C GLY A 131 -21.79 -12.96 -24.37
N LEU A 132 -22.45 -12.09 -23.62
CA LEU A 132 -23.87 -11.78 -23.80
C LEU A 132 -24.12 -11.01 -25.11
N ASP A 133 -23.24 -10.07 -25.46
CA ASP A 133 -23.29 -9.30 -26.71
C ASP A 133 -23.26 -10.22 -27.94
N ASN A 134 -22.29 -11.14 -27.97
CA ASN A 134 -22.18 -12.12 -29.05
C ASN A 134 -23.42 -13.02 -29.18
N LEU A 135 -24.05 -13.41 -28.06
CA LEU A 135 -25.28 -14.22 -28.07
C LEU A 135 -26.48 -13.41 -28.56
N LEU A 136 -26.62 -12.16 -28.12
CA LEU A 136 -27.73 -11.29 -28.52
C LEU A 136 -27.65 -10.89 -29.99
N GLU A 137 -26.44 -10.64 -30.50
CA GLU A 137 -26.17 -10.42 -31.92
C GLU A 137 -26.57 -11.65 -32.76
N GLN A 138 -26.28 -12.86 -32.27
CA GLN A 138 -26.68 -14.12 -32.92
C GLN A 138 -28.22 -14.29 -33.01
N TYR A 139 -28.98 -13.79 -32.03
CA TYR A 139 -30.44 -13.89 -31.99
C TYR A 139 -31.15 -12.64 -32.56
N GLY A 140 -30.41 -11.65 -33.06
CA GLY A 140 -30.97 -10.42 -33.66
C GLY A 140 -31.73 -9.54 -32.68
N SER A 141 -31.44 -9.63 -31.37
CA SER A 141 -32.20 -8.98 -30.31
C SER A 141 -31.31 -8.04 -29.48
N GLY A 142 -31.52 -6.73 -29.63
CA GLY A 142 -31.05 -5.70 -28.70
C GLY A 142 -29.59 -5.25 -28.86
N ASP A 143 -29.40 -3.93 -28.97
CA ASP A 143 -28.09 -3.28 -28.99
C ASP A 143 -27.62 -2.98 -27.56
N ILE A 144 -26.65 -3.75 -27.06
CA ILE A 144 -26.03 -3.54 -25.74
C ILE A 144 -24.65 -2.84 -25.83
N SER A 145 -24.31 -2.28 -27.00
CA SER A 145 -23.03 -1.59 -27.24
C SER A 145 -22.77 -0.43 -26.29
N THR A 146 -23.84 0.25 -25.85
CA THR A 146 -23.78 1.36 -24.89
C THR A 146 -23.35 0.89 -23.49
N LEU A 147 -23.86 -0.25 -23.03
CA LEU A 147 -23.48 -0.88 -21.76
C LEU A 147 -22.03 -1.37 -21.82
N ARG A 148 -21.64 -2.01 -22.92
CA ARG A 148 -20.27 -2.47 -23.17
C ARG A 148 -19.27 -1.31 -23.11
N SER A 149 -19.58 -0.21 -23.81
CA SER A 149 -18.72 0.99 -23.84
C SER A 149 -18.55 1.63 -22.45
N LYS A 150 -19.65 1.80 -21.70
CA LYS A 150 -19.60 2.34 -20.32
C LYS A 150 -18.79 1.44 -19.40
N TYR A 151 -19.00 0.13 -19.49
CA TYR A 151 -18.28 -0.84 -18.68
C TYR A 151 -16.78 -0.88 -19.01
N ASP A 152 -16.41 -0.83 -20.30
CA ASP A 152 -15.01 -0.78 -20.72
C ASP A 152 -14.27 0.44 -20.17
N HIS A 153 -14.94 1.59 -20.14
CA HIS A 153 -14.39 2.79 -19.52
C HIS A 153 -14.18 2.59 -18.02
N PHE A 154 -15.18 2.04 -17.32
CA PHE A 154 -15.09 1.74 -15.89
C PHE A 154 -13.97 0.74 -15.58
N ALA A 155 -13.89 -0.36 -16.32
CA ALA A 155 -12.87 -1.40 -16.14
C ALA A 155 -11.46 -0.85 -16.38
N ASN A 156 -11.26 -0.04 -17.43
CA ASN A 156 -9.97 0.59 -17.70
C ASN A 156 -9.54 1.52 -16.54
N MET A 157 -10.45 2.36 -16.04
CA MET A 157 -10.15 3.23 -14.89
C MET A 157 -9.86 2.45 -13.61
N ALA A 158 -10.60 1.37 -13.35
CA ALA A 158 -10.36 0.51 -12.19
C ALA A 158 -9.03 -0.25 -12.29
N ILE A 159 -8.64 -0.74 -13.48
CA ILE A 159 -7.32 -1.34 -13.73
C ILE A 159 -6.20 -0.32 -13.54
N LEU A 160 -6.39 0.93 -14.00
CA LEU A 160 -5.44 2.03 -13.75
C LEU A 160 -5.32 2.32 -12.24
N GLY A 161 -6.42 2.33 -11.50
CA GLY A 161 -6.40 2.51 -10.05
C GLY A 161 -5.69 1.36 -9.33
N ALA A 162 -5.93 0.12 -9.75
CA ALA A 162 -5.31 -1.07 -9.20
C ALA A 162 -3.80 -1.13 -9.46
N SER A 163 -3.33 -0.73 -10.64
CA SER A 163 -1.90 -0.70 -10.96
C SER A 163 -1.14 0.34 -10.13
N VAL A 164 -1.73 1.52 -9.92
CA VAL A 164 -1.18 2.56 -9.02
C VAL A 164 -1.16 2.06 -7.57
N LEU A 165 -2.19 1.33 -7.13
CA LEU A 165 -2.22 0.73 -5.80
C LEU A 165 -1.11 -0.32 -5.62
N LEU A 166 -0.88 -1.14 -6.64
CA LEU A 166 0.19 -2.15 -6.66
C LEU A 166 1.58 -1.50 -6.61
N LEU A 167 1.77 -0.35 -7.26
CA LEU A 167 3.00 0.41 -7.14
C LEU A 167 3.22 0.94 -5.72
N GLY A 168 2.15 1.42 -5.06
CA GLY A 168 2.16 1.76 -3.63
C GLY A 168 2.54 0.57 -2.75
N PHE A 169 2.03 -0.62 -3.05
CA PHE A 169 2.39 -1.87 -2.37
C PHE A 169 3.88 -2.22 -2.51
N LEU A 170 4.46 -2.15 -3.71
CA LEU A 170 5.90 -2.41 -3.92
C LEU A 170 6.78 -1.43 -3.12
N CYS A 171 6.32 -0.19 -3.02
CA CYS A 171 6.96 0.85 -2.23
C CYS A 171 6.94 0.49 -0.72
N ALA A 172 5.79 0.04 -0.19
CA ALA A 172 5.65 -0.40 1.20
C ALA A 172 6.50 -1.65 1.54
N ILE A 173 6.60 -2.61 0.63
CA ILE A 173 7.50 -3.77 0.81
C ILE A 173 8.95 -3.30 0.92
N THR A 174 9.36 -2.36 0.07
CA THR A 174 10.71 -1.83 0.09
C THR A 174 11.03 -1.15 1.44
N CYS A 175 10.07 -0.41 2.01
CA CYS A 175 10.19 0.15 3.38
C CYS A 175 10.42 -0.93 4.44
N THR A 176 9.70 -2.05 4.34
CA THR A 176 9.82 -3.17 5.29
C THR A 176 11.22 -3.77 5.21
N ILE A 177 11.73 -4.00 4.00
CA ILE A 177 13.08 -4.52 3.77
C ILE A 177 14.15 -3.55 4.34
N LEU A 178 14.03 -2.25 4.09
CA LEU A 178 14.94 -1.22 4.63
C LEU A 178 14.92 -1.19 6.17
N SER A 179 13.76 -1.42 6.77
CA SER A 179 13.62 -1.49 8.22
C SER A 179 14.31 -2.74 8.81
N VAL A 180 14.29 -3.89 8.11
CA VAL A 180 15.04 -5.10 8.51
C VAL A 180 16.54 -4.81 8.53
N PHE A 181 17.07 -4.19 7.46
CA PHE A 181 18.49 -3.85 7.39
C PHE A 181 18.92 -2.91 8.51
N SER A 182 18.06 -1.98 8.90
CA SER A 182 18.30 -1.06 10.00
C SER A 182 18.45 -1.79 11.36
N ILE A 183 17.65 -2.82 11.61
CA ILE A 183 17.79 -3.68 12.81
C ILE A 183 19.12 -4.44 12.78
N ILE A 184 19.44 -5.08 11.66
CA ILE A 184 20.64 -5.92 11.53
C ILE A 184 21.90 -5.07 11.72
N ALA A 185 21.95 -3.89 11.11
CA ALA A 185 23.04 -2.93 11.28
C ALA A 185 23.18 -2.51 12.76
N LYS A 186 22.07 -2.26 13.46
CA LYS A 186 22.08 -1.92 14.88
C LYS A 186 22.64 -3.05 15.75
N LYS A 187 22.23 -4.30 15.52
CA LYS A 187 22.73 -5.47 16.26
C LYS A 187 24.23 -5.68 16.09
N LYS A 188 24.75 -5.43 14.88
CA LYS A 188 26.17 -5.55 14.57
C LYS A 188 27.01 -4.53 15.37
N ILE A 189 26.54 -3.29 15.50
CA ILE A 189 27.23 -2.23 16.28
C ILE A 189 27.29 -2.58 17.77
N VAL A 190 26.18 -3.09 18.34
CA VAL A 190 26.12 -3.48 19.77
C VAL A 190 27.05 -4.65 20.09
N THR A 191 27.27 -5.57 19.16
CA THR A 191 28.16 -6.73 19.37
C THR A 191 29.64 -6.36 19.25
N THR A 192 29.96 -5.21 18.63
CA THR A 192 31.33 -4.73 18.46
C THR A 192 31.80 -3.76 19.55
N GLU A 193 30.91 -3.30 20.44
CA GLU A 193 31.32 -2.55 21.64
C GLU A 193 31.87 -3.53 22.68
N PRO A 194 33.11 -3.35 23.20
CA PRO A 194 33.60 -4.16 24.30
C PRO A 194 32.71 -3.95 25.53
N PRO A 195 32.51 -4.98 26.38
CA PRO A 195 31.71 -4.84 27.58
C PRO A 195 32.27 -3.69 28.42
N ARG A 196 31.41 -2.71 28.74
CA ARG A 196 31.76 -1.64 29.69
C ARG A 196 32.10 -2.31 31.02
N VAL A 197 33.40 -2.41 31.29
CA VAL A 197 33.92 -2.76 32.61
C VAL A 197 33.31 -1.74 33.55
N LEU A 198 32.40 -2.20 34.40
CA LEU A 198 31.89 -1.41 35.51
C LEU A 198 33.12 -1.08 36.36
N GLU A 199 33.60 0.16 36.23
CA GLU A 199 34.57 0.76 37.13
C GLU A 199 33.91 0.75 38.51
N ARG A 200 34.19 -0.34 39.25
CA ARG A 200 33.86 -0.50 40.66
C ARG A 200 34.68 0.56 41.37
N ASN A 201 34.11 1.77 41.47
CA ASN A 201 34.66 2.85 42.28
C ASN A 201 34.84 2.31 43.70
N ASN A 202 36.10 2.19 44.09
CA ASN A 202 36.54 2.09 45.46
C ASN A 202 35.93 3.28 46.22
N ILE A 203 34.97 2.97 47.08
CA ILE A 203 34.62 3.86 48.19
C ILE A 203 35.45 3.30 49.35
N GLU A 204 36.47 4.08 49.70
CA GLU A 204 37.28 3.92 50.92
C GLU A 204 36.40 3.85 52.18
#